data_AF-A0A535U069-F1
#
_entry.id   AF-A0A535U069-F1
#
_cell.length_a   1.000
_cell.length_b   1.000
_cell.length_c   1.000
_cell.angle_alpha   90.00
_cell.angle_beta   90.00
_cell.angle_gamma   90.00
#
_symmetry.space_group_name_H-M   'P 1'
#
loop_
_entity.id
_entity.type
_entity.pdbx_description
1 polymer ?
#
loop_
_entity_poly.entity_id
_entity_poly.type
_entity_poly.pdbx_seq_one_letter_code
_entity_poly.pdbx_strand_id
1 'polypeptide(L)'
;MTRDFALILAARLLRAFGFGMAAVLVGLHLERHGLSASVIGLILSIGLLSAAITGVIAATVSGRIGRRNTLALAGLLMAFTGIDLAIANSPLLLGLAAVTGMLGAASVDLGPFASIEQAALAESVEPRRRNVAFARYSLTGGLAAAAGALLAGTATDLNSGRVVFA
;
A
#
# COMPACT_ATOMS: atom_id res chain seq x y z
N MET A 1 4.00 17.47 20.86
CA MET A 1 4.27 16.43 19.83
C MET A 1 5.08 17.08 18.73
N THR A 2 6.25 16.53 18.39
CA THR A 2 7.15 17.09 17.39
C THR A 2 6.50 17.08 16.00
N ARG A 3 6.70 18.15 15.22
CA ARG A 3 6.11 18.36 13.88
C ARG A 3 6.35 17.18 12.93
N ASP A 4 7.50 16.53 13.07
CA ASP A 4 7.90 15.37 12.27
C ASP A 4 7.04 14.13 12.53
N PHE A 5 6.61 13.91 13.78
CA PHE A 5 5.75 12.77 14.12
C PHE A 5 4.37 12.91 13.47
N ALA A 6 3.82 14.13 13.45
CA ALA A 6 2.56 14.41 12.77
C ALA A 6 2.68 14.21 11.25
N LEU A 7 3.79 14.62 10.64
CA LEU A 7 4.05 14.40 9.22
C LEU A 7 4.16 12.93 8.86
N ILE A 8 4.88 12.14 9.66
CA ILE A 8 5.01 10.68 9.45
C ILE A 8 3.64 10.00 9.58
N LEU A 9 2.87 10.36 10.60
CA LEU A 9 1.52 9.79 10.79
C LEU A 9 0.59 10.16 9.64
N ALA A 10 0.61 11.41 9.19
CA ALA A 10 -0.20 11.87 8.06
C ALA A 10 0.20 11.16 6.76
N ALA A 11 1.50 11.07 6.46
CA ALA A 11 2.02 10.35 5.29
C ALA A 11 1.59 8.89 5.30
N ARG A 12 1.66 8.24 6.48
CA ARG A 12 1.23 6.87 6.66
C ARG A 12 -0.27 6.68 6.43
N LEU A 13 -1.11 7.54 7.01
CA LEU A 13 -2.56 7.48 6.83
C LEU A 13 -2.96 7.69 5.37
N LEU A 14 -2.35 8.69 4.72
CA LEU A 14 -2.58 8.97 3.30
C LEU A 14 -2.17 7.77 2.42
N ARG A 15 -1.02 7.17 2.74
CA ARG A 15 -0.53 5.96 2.04
C ARG A 15 -1.48 4.78 2.23
N ALA A 16 -1.89 4.49 3.47
CA ALA A 16 -2.81 3.40 3.77
C ALA A 16 -4.16 3.59 3.06
N PHE A 17 -4.68 4.83 3.04
CA PHE A 17 -5.86 5.20 2.29
C PHE A 17 -5.71 4.96 0.78
N GLY A 18 -4.60 5.40 0.18
CA GLY A 18 -4.30 5.16 -1.22
C GLY A 18 -4.18 3.66 -1.56
N PHE A 19 -3.54 2.88 -0.69
CA PHE A 19 -3.45 1.42 -0.82
C PHE A 19 -4.80 0.73 -0.76
N GLY A 20 -5.66 1.12 0.18
CA GLY A 20 -7.04 0.60 0.24
C GLY A 20 -7.85 0.92 -1.03
N MET A 21 -7.67 2.13 -1.58
CA MET A 21 -8.31 2.53 -2.83
C MET A 21 -7.77 1.71 -4.02
N ALA A 22 -6.45 1.54 -4.11
CA ALA A 22 -5.79 0.77 -5.15
C ALA A 22 -6.17 -0.72 -5.11
N ALA A 23 -6.35 -1.31 -3.92
CA ALA A 23 -6.76 -2.71 -3.78
C ALA A 23 -8.08 -3.02 -4.51
N VAL A 24 -9.01 -2.04 -4.57
CA VAL A 24 -10.27 -2.16 -5.32
C VAL A 24 -10.07 -1.78 -6.79
N LEU A 25 -9.50 -0.60 -7.05
CA LEU A 25 -9.41 -0.05 -8.41
C LEU A 25 -8.51 -0.88 -9.33
N VAL A 26 -7.43 -1.47 -8.82
CA VAL A 26 -6.51 -2.31 -9.61
C VAL A 26 -7.23 -3.55 -10.13
N GLY A 27 -7.99 -4.25 -9.27
CA GLY A 27 -8.73 -5.44 -9.67
C GLY A 27 -9.72 -5.13 -10.79
N LEU A 28 -10.51 -4.07 -10.61
CA LEU A 28 -11.48 -3.61 -11.61
C LEU A 28 -10.81 -3.13 -12.90
N HIS A 29 -9.70 -2.40 -12.78
CA HIS A 29 -8.95 -1.91 -13.93
C HIS A 29 -8.41 -3.07 -14.77
N LEU A 30 -7.88 -4.11 -14.14
CA LEU A 30 -7.42 -5.32 -14.83
C LEU A 30 -8.59 -6.07 -15.50
N GLU A 31 -9.71 -6.21 -14.80
CA GLU A 31 -10.92 -6.87 -15.33
C GLU A 31 -11.48 -6.13 -16.56
N ARG A 32 -11.57 -4.78 -16.51
CA ARG A 32 -12.03 -3.95 -17.63
C ARG A 32 -11.13 -4.03 -18.87
N HIS A 33 -9.86 -4.37 -18.69
CA HIS A 33 -8.93 -4.65 -19.79
C HIS A 33 -9.06 -6.07 -20.35
N GLY A 34 -10.07 -6.84 -19.93
CA GLY A 34 -10.38 -8.18 -20.45
C GLY A 34 -9.44 -9.28 -19.95
N LEU A 35 -8.68 -9.02 -18.88
CA LEU A 35 -7.81 -10.04 -18.28
C LEU A 35 -8.65 -11.10 -17.56
N SER A 36 -8.30 -12.38 -17.74
CA SER A 36 -8.96 -13.47 -17.04
C SER A 36 -8.62 -13.45 -15.55
N ALA A 37 -9.53 -13.94 -14.70
CA ALA A 37 -9.34 -14.00 -13.25
C ALA A 37 -8.02 -14.70 -12.85
N SER A 38 -7.61 -15.73 -13.59
CA SER A 38 -6.34 -16.44 -13.37
C SER A 38 -5.11 -15.54 -13.58
N VAL A 39 -5.13 -14.70 -14.62
CA VAL A 39 -4.04 -13.77 -14.92
C VAL A 39 -3.99 -12.63 -13.89
N ILE A 40 -5.15 -12.13 -13.48
CA ILE A 40 -5.25 -11.14 -12.39
C ILE A 40 -4.63 -11.71 -11.11
N GLY A 41 -5.01 -12.93 -10.73
CA GLY A 41 -4.43 -13.61 -9.57
C GLY A 41 -2.91 -13.79 -9.66
N LEU A 42 -2.39 -14.11 -10.84
CA LEU A 42 -0.95 -14.21 -11.08
C LEU A 42 -0.24 -12.86 -10.92
N ILE A 43 -0.78 -11.79 -11.50
CA ILE A 43 -0.23 -10.42 -11.39
C ILE A 43 -0.20 -9.97 -9.93
N LEU A 44 -1.29 -10.18 -9.18
CA LEU A 44 -1.36 -9.84 -7.76
C LEU A 44 -0.38 -10.67 -6.93
N SER A 45 -0.20 -11.95 -7.25
CA SER A 45 0.76 -12.83 -6.58
C SER A 45 2.20 -12.40 -6.82
N ILE A 46 2.54 -12.04 -8.07
CA ILE A 46 3.85 -11.44 -8.41
C ILE A 46 4.03 -10.13 -7.65
N GLY A 47 2.99 -9.29 -7.59
CA GLY A 47 2.98 -8.07 -6.81
C GLY A 47 3.31 -8.31 -5.34
N LEU A 48 2.68 -9.30 -4.70
CA LEU A 48 2.94 -9.69 -3.31
C LEU A 48 4.38 -10.19 -3.10
N LEU A 49 4.87 -11.04 -4.00
CA LEU A 49 6.25 -11.55 -3.94
C LEU A 49 7.26 -10.41 -4.08
N SER A 50 7.06 -9.52 -5.05
CA SER A 50 7.87 -8.32 -5.22
C SER A 50 7.79 -7.40 -4.00
N ALA A 51 6.62 -7.25 -3.38
CA ALA A 51 6.45 -6.45 -2.16
C ALA A 51 7.27 -7.00 -1.00
N ALA A 52 7.29 -8.34 -0.82
CA ALA A 52 8.10 -9.01 0.19
C ALA A 52 9.60 -8.81 -0.07
N ILE A 53 10.05 -8.99 -1.32
CA ILE A 53 11.45 -8.76 -1.71
C ILE A 53 11.86 -7.30 -1.45
N THR A 54 11.05 -6.34 -1.92
CA THR A 54 11.29 -4.91 -1.69
C THR A 54 11.28 -4.56 -0.21
N GLY A 55 10.44 -5.20 0.61
CA GLY A 55 10.44 -5.08 2.07
C GLY A 55 11.76 -5.50 2.71
N VAL A 56 12.30 -6.66 2.34
CA VAL A 56 13.59 -7.16 2.82
C VAL A 56 14.74 -6.25 2.37
N ILE A 57 14.75 -5.84 1.10
CA ILE A 57 15.74 -4.90 0.57
C ILE A 57 15.67 -3.58 1.34
N ALA A 58 14.49 -3.02 1.55
CA ALA A 58 14.34 -1.78 2.29
C ALA A 58 14.80 -1.90 3.75
N ALA A 59 14.49 -3.02 4.42
CA ALA A 59 14.97 -3.26 5.78
C ALA A 59 16.51 -3.23 5.85
N THR A 60 17.19 -3.95 4.96
CA THR A 60 18.67 -3.98 4.91
C THR A 60 19.29 -2.64 4.49
N VAL A 61 18.72 -1.98 3.49
CA VAL A 61 19.17 -0.66 3.00
C VAL A 61 18.96 0.42 4.06
N SER A 62 17.88 0.35 4.85
CA SER A 62 17.59 1.33 5.90
C SER A 62 18.67 1.42 6.98
N GLY A 63 19.38 0.33 7.25
CA GLY A 63 20.54 0.31 8.13
C GLY A 63 21.78 1.00 7.55
N ARG A 64 21.90 1.09 6.22
CA ARG A 64 23.06 1.67 5.53
C ARG A 64 22.89 3.15 5.18
N ILE A 65 21.74 3.52 4.62
CA ILE A 65 21.49 4.90 4.14
C ILE A 65 20.56 5.70 5.06
N GLY A 66 20.08 5.08 6.14
CA GLY A 66 19.18 5.67 7.12
C GLY A 66 17.69 5.56 6.75
N ARG A 67 16.84 5.45 7.78
CA ARG A 67 15.38 5.25 7.66
C ARG A 67 14.69 6.29 6.79
N ARG A 68 15.03 7.57 6.97
CA ARG A 68 14.42 8.70 6.24
C ARG A 68 14.62 8.57 4.73
N ASN A 69 15.85 8.26 4.30
CA ASN A 69 16.18 8.15 2.88
C ASN A 69 15.50 6.92 2.25
N THR A 70 15.48 5.80 2.97
CA THR A 70 14.79 4.59 2.48
C THR A 70 13.29 4.79 2.35
N LEU A 71 12.64 5.46 3.31
CA LEU A 71 11.21 5.82 3.21
C LEU A 71 10.96 6.79 2.04
N ALA A 72 11.86 7.73 1.78
CA ALA A 72 11.75 8.63 0.63
C ALA A 72 11.88 7.89 -0.70
N LEU A 73 12.85 6.97 -0.84
CA LEU A 73 12.99 6.12 -2.03
C LEU A 73 11.75 5.23 -2.23
N ALA A 74 11.23 4.63 -1.17
CA ALA A 74 10.01 3.85 -1.22
C ALA A 74 8.81 4.71 -1.67
N GLY A 75 8.72 5.95 -1.19
CA GLY A 75 7.72 6.93 -1.62
C GLY A 75 7.82 7.28 -3.10
N LEU A 76 9.04 7.46 -3.62
CA LEU A 76 9.26 7.70 -5.04
C LEU A 76 8.85 6.49 -5.88
N LEU A 77 9.24 5.27 -5.49
CA LEU A 77 8.82 4.05 -6.15
C LEU A 77 7.29 3.92 -6.17
N MET A 78 6.62 4.22 -5.05
CA MET A 78 5.16 4.23 -4.97
C MET A 78 4.53 5.26 -5.92
N ALA A 79 5.10 6.46 -6.02
CA ALA A 79 4.64 7.47 -6.97
C ALA A 79 4.80 7.01 -8.42
N PHE A 80 5.92 6.38 -8.76
CA PHE A 80 6.14 5.78 -10.09
C PHE A 80 5.11 4.70 -10.40
N THR A 81 4.82 3.79 -9.46
CA THR A 81 3.77 2.77 -9.65
C THR A 81 2.40 3.41 -9.86
N GLY A 82 2.08 4.48 -9.12
CA GLY A 82 0.83 5.21 -9.29
C GLY A 82 0.70 5.87 -10.67
N ILE A 83 1.78 6.48 -11.17
CA ILE A 83 1.83 7.07 -12.53
C ILE A 83 1.70 5.97 -13.59
N ASP A 84 2.41 4.86 -13.43
CA ASP A 84 2.34 3.72 -14.34
C ASP A 84 0.91 3.18 -14.42
N LEU A 85 0.26 2.98 -13.28
CA LEU A 85 -1.14 2.53 -13.23
C LEU A 85 -2.12 3.54 -13.85
N ALA A 86 -1.85 4.85 -13.75
CA ALA A 86 -2.69 5.89 -14.33
C ALA A 86 -2.58 5.96 -15.87
N ILE A 87 -1.44 5.57 -16.43
CA ILE A 87 -1.14 5.64 -17.88
C ILE A 87 -1.19 4.24 -18.52
N ALA A 88 -1.32 3.18 -17.72
CA ALA A 88 -1.35 1.81 -18.19
C ALA A 88 -2.55 1.58 -19.13
N ASN A 89 -2.24 1.46 -20.42
CA ASN A 89 -3.19 1.08 -21.47
C ASN A 89 -2.90 -0.33 -22.01
N SER A 90 -1.93 -1.03 -21.43
CA SER A 90 -1.52 -2.37 -21.89
C SER A 90 -1.23 -3.30 -20.72
N PRO A 91 -1.47 -4.62 -20.87
CA PRO A 91 -1.14 -5.63 -19.86
C PRO A 91 0.33 -5.64 -19.45
N LEU A 92 1.23 -5.24 -20.35
CA LEU A 92 2.67 -5.15 -20.10
C LEU A 92 3.02 -4.05 -19.08
N LEU A 93 2.40 -2.87 -19.21
CA LEU A 93 2.58 -1.77 -18.25
C LEU A 93 2.04 -2.17 -16.86
N LEU A 94 0.89 -2.86 -16.82
CA LEU A 94 0.32 -3.38 -15.57
C LEU A 94 1.22 -4.43 -14.90
N GLY A 95 1.91 -5.26 -15.69
CA GLY A 95 2.92 -6.19 -15.20
C GLY A 95 4.14 -5.47 -14.61
N LEU A 96 4.60 -4.38 -15.22
CA LEU A 96 5.73 -3.58 -14.69
C LEU A 96 5.38 -2.94 -13.35
N ALA A 97 4.16 -2.42 -13.19
CA ALA A 97 3.65 -1.94 -11.91
C ALA A 97 3.68 -3.04 -10.83
N ALA A 98 3.40 -4.30 -11.18
CA ALA A 98 3.48 -5.42 -10.24
C ALA A 98 4.92 -5.70 -9.78
N VAL A 99 5.89 -5.60 -10.69
CA VAL A 99 7.32 -5.83 -10.39
C VAL A 99 7.85 -4.83 -9.36
N THR A 100 7.32 -3.60 -9.31
CA THR A 100 7.69 -2.62 -8.27
C THR A 100 7.39 -3.10 -6.84
N GLY A 101 6.51 -4.09 -6.69
CA GLY A 101 6.03 -4.59 -5.40
C GLY A 101 4.98 -3.69 -4.75
N MET A 102 4.70 -2.51 -5.29
CA MET A 102 3.73 -1.59 -4.71
C MET A 102 2.28 -2.03 -4.94
N LEU A 103 2.01 -2.78 -6.01
CA LEU A 103 0.71 -3.44 -6.20
C LEU A 103 0.43 -4.50 -5.11
N GLY A 104 1.45 -5.24 -4.67
CA GLY A 104 1.31 -6.19 -3.57
C GLY A 104 1.26 -5.52 -2.19
N ALA A 105 1.96 -4.38 -2.03
CA ALA A 105 1.90 -3.60 -0.79
C ALA A 105 0.49 -3.05 -0.52
N ALA A 106 -0.28 -2.79 -1.57
CA ALA A 106 -1.64 -2.27 -1.48
C ALA A 106 -2.63 -3.22 -0.78
N SER A 107 -2.38 -4.54 -0.80
CA SER A 107 -3.32 -5.53 -0.27
C SER A 107 -3.10 -5.90 1.20
N VAL A 108 -1.87 -5.78 1.74
CA VAL A 108 -1.57 -6.24 3.11
C VAL A 108 -0.68 -5.28 3.92
N ASP A 109 -0.38 -4.07 3.42
CA ASP A 109 0.65 -3.18 4.03
C ASP A 109 2.01 -3.90 4.20
N LEU A 110 2.20 -5.02 3.49
CA LEU A 110 3.42 -5.79 3.38
C LEU A 110 4.30 -5.07 2.37
N GLY A 111 5.18 -4.21 2.85
CA GLY A 111 6.02 -3.42 1.97
C GLY A 111 7.15 -2.71 2.69
N PRO A 112 7.99 -1.99 1.94
CA PRO A 112 9.19 -1.33 2.46
C PRO A 112 8.91 -0.36 3.61
N PHE A 113 7.73 0.25 3.64
CA PHE A 113 7.32 1.17 4.69
C PHE A 113 7.10 0.47 6.03
N ALA A 114 6.30 -0.60 6.06
CA ALA A 114 5.94 -1.27 7.31
C ALA A 114 7.17 -1.84 8.02
N SER A 115 8.12 -2.44 7.30
CA SER A 115 9.36 -2.98 7.90
C SER A 115 10.18 -1.90 8.62
N ILE A 116 10.24 -0.69 8.07
CA ILE A 116 11.01 0.42 8.64
C ILE A 116 10.22 1.09 9.77
N GLU A 117 8.93 1.38 9.55
CA GLU A 117 8.07 2.06 10.51
C GLU A 117 7.83 1.21 11.76
N GLN A 118 7.63 -0.11 11.62
CA GLN A 118 7.48 -1.04 12.76
C GLN A 118 8.76 -1.14 13.58
N ALA A 119 9.93 -1.21 12.92
CA ALA A 119 11.21 -1.22 13.62
C ALA A 119 11.45 0.09 14.39
N ALA A 120 11.18 1.24 13.76
CA ALA A 120 11.27 2.54 14.42
C ALA A 120 10.29 2.68 15.59
N LEU A 121 9.07 2.18 15.44
CA LEU A 121 8.07 2.19 16.49
C LEU A 121 8.52 1.36 17.70
N ALA A 122 9.05 0.15 17.46
CA ALA A 122 9.53 -0.75 18.50
C ALA A 122 10.69 -0.16 19.33
N GLU A 123 11.57 0.61 18.70
CA GLU A 123 12.68 1.30 19.35
C GLU A 123 12.24 2.57 20.10
N SER A 124 11.19 3.23 19.63
CA SER A 124 10.68 4.47 20.23
C SER A 124 9.85 4.28 21.50
N VAL A 125 9.48 3.04 21.83
CA VAL A 125 8.60 2.72 22.97
C VAL A 125 9.21 1.66 23.87
N GLU A 126 8.93 1.78 25.17
CA GLU A 126 9.32 0.77 26.17
C GLU A 126 8.76 -0.62 25.82
N PRO A 127 9.50 -1.70 26.11
CA PRO A 127 9.08 -3.08 25.79
C PRO A 127 7.65 -3.41 26.22
N ARG A 128 7.23 -2.97 27.41
CA ARG A 128 5.89 -3.23 27.97
C ARG A 128 4.75 -2.54 27.21
N ARG A 129 5.05 -1.49 26.43
CA ARG A 129 4.06 -0.70 25.67
C ARG A 129 4.06 -1.01 24.17
N ARG A 130 4.99 -1.84 23.67
CA ARG A 130 5.11 -2.20 22.26
C ARG A 130 3.83 -2.78 21.67
N ASN A 131 3.16 -3.69 22.36
CA ASN A 131 1.90 -4.28 21.88
C ASN A 131 0.81 -3.23 21.62
N VAL A 132 0.65 -2.27 22.54
CA VAL A 132 -0.34 -1.19 22.36
C VAL A 132 0.07 -0.25 21.23
N ALA A 133 1.37 0.02 21.09
CA ALA A 133 1.89 0.83 19.99
C ALA A 133 1.62 0.17 18.63
N PHE A 134 1.92 -1.13 18.50
CA PHE A 134 1.60 -1.91 17.30
C PHE A 134 0.10 -1.99 17.02
N ALA A 135 -0.73 -2.20 18.06
CA ALA A 135 -2.17 -2.22 17.90
C ALA A 135 -2.73 -0.88 17.37
N ARG A 136 -2.28 0.24 17.93
CA ARG A 136 -2.64 1.58 17.43
C ARG A 136 -2.13 1.81 16.02
N TYR A 137 -0.92 1.36 15.73
CA TYR A 137 -0.37 1.40 14.38
C TYR A 137 -1.31 0.65 13.44
N SER A 138 -1.54 -0.65 13.64
CA SER A 138 -2.34 -1.46 12.73
C SER A 138 -3.79 -0.98 12.61
N LEU A 139 -4.43 -0.57 13.71
CA LEU A 139 -5.80 -0.06 13.70
C LEU A 139 -5.94 1.20 12.84
N THR A 140 -5.05 2.17 13.03
CA THR A 140 -5.11 3.45 12.28
C THR A 140 -4.86 3.25 10.79
N GLY A 141 -3.89 2.38 10.44
CA GLY A 141 -3.63 2.02 9.05
C GLY A 141 -4.81 1.26 8.42
N GLY A 142 -5.36 0.28 9.13
CA GLY A 142 -6.50 -0.51 8.66
C GLY A 142 -7.76 0.34 8.44
N LEU A 143 -8.05 1.28 9.34
CA LEU A 143 -9.18 2.21 9.17
C LEU A 143 -8.99 3.12 7.95
N ALA A 144 -7.78 3.64 7.73
CA ALA A 144 -7.49 4.46 6.56
C ALA A 144 -7.64 3.64 5.26
N ALA A 145 -7.11 2.41 5.22
CA ALA A 145 -7.26 1.51 4.08
C ALA A 145 -8.73 1.15 3.83
N ALA A 146 -9.50 0.82 4.87
CA ALA A 146 -10.93 0.55 4.75
C ALA A 146 -11.70 1.76 4.20
N ALA A 147 -11.39 2.98 4.66
CA ALA A 147 -11.97 4.20 4.14
C ALA A 147 -11.64 4.42 2.65
N GLY A 148 -10.41 4.14 2.24
CA GLY A 148 -9.97 4.22 0.85
C GLY A 148 -10.69 3.20 -0.05
N ALA A 149 -10.80 1.95 0.41
CA ALA A 149 -11.52 0.90 -0.30
C ALA A 149 -13.03 1.22 -0.43
N LEU A 150 -13.65 1.75 0.63
CA LEU A 150 -15.05 2.18 0.62
C LEU A 150 -15.29 3.32 -0.38
N LEU A 151 -14.39 4.31 -0.41
CA LEU A 151 -14.46 5.40 -1.39
C LEU A 151 -14.33 4.86 -2.82
N ALA A 152 -13.38 3.96 -3.07
CA ALA A 152 -13.20 3.35 -4.39
C ALA A 152 -14.45 2.58 -4.85
N GLY A 153 -15.03 1.77 -3.96
CA GLY A 153 -16.24 1.01 -4.25
C GLY A 153 -17.42 1.92 -4.57
N THR A 154 -17.69 2.91 -3.71
CA THR A 154 -18.80 3.86 -3.90
C THR A 154 -18.65 4.75 -5.13
N ALA A 155 -17.43 5.22 -5.44
CA ALA A 155 -17.15 6.04 -6.62
C ALA A 155 -17.29 5.24 -7.93
N THR A 156 -16.98 3.94 -7.89
CA THR A 156 -17.12 3.06 -9.04
C THR A 156 -18.58 2.71 -9.32
N ASP A 157 -19.41 2.65 -8.26
CA ASP A 157 -20.72 2.01 -8.28
C ASP A 157 -21.89 2.99 -8.00
N LEU A 158 -21.74 4.26 -8.38
CA LEU A 158 -22.76 5.31 -8.20
C LEU A 158 -24.13 4.98 -8.84
N ASN A 159 -24.18 4.03 -9.79
CA ASN A 159 -25.44 3.53 -10.38
C ASN A 159 -26.02 2.28 -9.68
N SER A 160 -25.23 1.50 -8.94
CA SER A 160 -25.68 0.23 -8.33
C SER A 160 -25.97 0.30 -6.84
N GLY A 161 -25.74 1.46 -6.19
CA GLY A 161 -26.15 1.71 -4.80
C GLY A 161 -27.66 1.52 -4.53
N ARG A 162 -28.49 1.40 -5.57
CA ARG A 162 -29.92 1.03 -5.47
C ARG A 162 -30.15 -0.44 -5.11
N VAL A 163 -29.18 -1.33 -5.32
CA VAL A 163 -29.32 -2.78 -5.07
C VAL A 163 -29.02 -3.13 -3.61
N VAL A 164 -28.28 -2.28 -2.89
CA VAL A 164 -27.99 -2.49 -1.45
C VAL A 164 -29.18 -2.11 -0.56
N PHE A 165 -30.13 -1.32 -1.08
CA PHE A 165 -31.35 -0.89 -0.38
C PHE A 165 -32.65 -1.45 -0.99
N ALA A 166 -32.57 -2.47 -1.85
CA ALA A 166 -33.71 -3.19 -2.42
C ALA A 166 -33.73 -4.63 -1.88
#